data_AF-A0A6G0M4T2-F1
#
_entry.id   AF-A0A6G0M4T2-F1
#
_cell.length_a   1.000
_cell.length_b   1.000
_cell.length_c   1.000
_cell.angle_alpha   90.00
_cell.angle_beta   90.00
_cell.angle_gamma   90.00
#
_symmetry.space_group_name_H-M   'P 1'
#
loop_
_entity.id
_entity.type
_entity.pdbx_description
1 polymer ?
#
loop_
_entity_poly.entity_id
_entity_poly.type
_entity_poly.pdbx_seq_one_letter_code
_entity_poly.pdbx_strand_id
1 'polypeptide(L)' 'MARWLSFFAEYNFRFEYKPGKLNVLADALSRRPDYELAHISQVTTDLYDCIGLGYRNDASLGPLVRFLAAGSDVKVE' A
#
# COMPACT_ATOMS: atom_id res chain seq x y z
N MET A 1 -9.99 -18.78 12.31
CA MET A 1 -10.89 -19.65 11.51
C MET A 1 -11.71 -20.62 12.34
N ALA A 2 -11.14 -21.34 13.31
CA ALA A 2 -11.87 -22.33 14.12
C ALA A 2 -13.20 -21.83 14.73
N ARG A 3 -13.26 -20.58 15.21
CA ARG A 3 -14.48 -19.97 15.77
C ARG A 3 -15.65 -19.86 14.78
N TRP A 4 -15.37 -19.80 13.48
CA TRP A 4 -16.37 -19.52 12.44
C TRP A 4 -16.79 -20.78 11.65
N LEU A 5 -16.20 -21.94 11.92
CA LEU A 5 -16.45 -23.15 11.14
C LEU A 5 -17.91 -23.63 11.24
N SER A 6 -18.51 -23.61 12.42
CA SER A 6 -19.92 -23.98 12.62
C SER A 6 -20.85 -23.06 11.83
N PHE A 7 -20.58 -21.75 11.86
CA PHE A 7 -21.35 -20.75 11.11
C PHE A 7 -21.23 -20.95 9.60
N PHE A 8 -20.01 -21.21 9.10
CA PHE A 8 -19.79 -21.44 7.67
C PHE A 8 -20.44 -22.74 7.18
N ALA A 9 -20.53 -23.77 8.02
CA ALA A 9 -21.14 -25.05 7.65
C ALA A 9 -22.64 -24.95 7.33
N GLU A 10 -23.32 -23.89 7.76
CA GLU A 10 -24.74 -23.64 7.46
C GLU A 10 -24.96 -23.16 6.02
N TYR A 11 -23.92 -22.69 5.33
CA TYR A 11 -24.02 -22.11 3.99
C TYR A 11 -23.30 -22.96 2.95
N ASN A 12 -23.95 -23.13 1.79
CA ASN A 12 -23.33 -23.75 0.62
C ASN A 12 -22.60 -22.69 -0.21
N PHE A 13 -21.33 -22.40 0.12
CA PHE A 13 -20.52 -21.44 -0.62
C PHE A 13 -19.24 -22.07 -1.18
N ARG A 14 -18.66 -21.39 -2.17
CA ARG A 14 -17.33 -21.69 -2.72
C ARG A 14 -16.45 -20.47 -2.58
N PHE A 15 -15.18 -20.71 -2.27
CA PHE A 15 -14.22 -19.63 -2.16
C PHE A 15 -13.69 -19.28 -3.55
N GLU A 16 -13.91 -18.05 -3.98
CA GLU A 16 -13.38 -17.52 -5.23
C GLU A 16 -12.63 -16.23 -4.96
N TYR A 17 -11.39 -16.16 -5.43
CA TYR A 17 -10.64 -14.91 -5.39
C TYR A 17 -11.23 -13.90 -6.38
N LYS A 18 -11.55 -12.70 -5.89
CA LYS A 18 -11.92 -11.56 -6.72
C LYS A 18 -10.78 -10.54 -6.70
N PRO A 19 -10.14 -10.26 -7.86
CA PRO A 19 -9.09 -9.24 -7.93
C PRO A 19 -9.60 -7.89 -7.44
N GLY A 20 -8.77 -7.17 -6.67
CA GLY A 20 -9.16 -5.90 -6.05
C GLY A 20 -9.73 -4.86 -7.02
N LYS A 21 -9.17 -4.77 -8.24
CA LYS A 21 -9.66 -3.86 -9.29
C LYS A 21 -11.11 -4.11 -9.70
N LEU A 22 -11.58 -5.36 -9.61
CA LEU A 22 -12.96 -5.73 -9.93
C LEU A 22 -13.88 -5.65 -8.71
N ASN A 23 -13.34 -5.49 -7.51
CA ASN A 23 -14.09 -5.49 -6.26
C ASN A 23 -14.61 -4.09 -5.88
N VAL A 24 -14.93 -3.25 -6.87
CA VAL A 24 -15.27 -1.83 -6.68
C VAL A 24 -16.47 -1.66 -5.75
N LEU A 25 -17.50 -2.52 -5.88
CA LEU A 25 -18.71 -2.40 -5.09
C LEU A 25 -18.48 -2.73 -3.60
N ALA A 26 -17.84 -3.88 -3.32
CA ALA A 26 -17.56 -4.25 -1.93
C ALA A 26 -16.52 -3.30 -1.30
N ASP A 27 -15.55 -2.83 -2.08
CA ASP A 27 -14.61 -1.79 -1.63
C ASP A 27 -15.34 -0.50 -1.26
N ALA A 28 -16.21 0.01 -2.14
CA ALA A 28 -16.99 1.23 -1.88
C ALA A 28 -17.94 1.10 -0.69
N LEU A 29 -18.57 -0.07 -0.48
CA LEU A 29 -19.45 -0.32 0.67
C LEU A 29 -18.68 -0.53 1.99
N SER A 30 -17.46 -1.08 1.89
CA SER A 30 -16.56 -1.23 3.03
C SER A 30 -15.97 0.11 3.48
N ARG A 31 -15.77 1.04 2.53
CA ARG A 31 -15.33 2.39 2.83
C ARG A 31 -16.38 3.13 3.64
N ARG A 32 -15.92 3.68 4.77
CA ARG A 32 -16.71 4.55 5.65
C ARG A 32 -16.37 6.00 5.32
N PRO A 33 -17.27 6.76 4.66
CA PRO A 33 -16.99 8.15 4.28
C PRO A 33 -16.79 9.05 5.51
N ASP A 34 -17.39 8.68 6.64
CA ASP A 34 -17.21 9.32 7.94
C ASP A 34 -15.84 9.03 8.58
N TYR A 35 -15.10 8.03 8.08
CA TYR A 35 -13.77 7.65 8.56
C TYR A 35 -12.64 8.26 7.70
N GLU A 36 -12.92 8.73 6.48
CA GLU A 36 -11.91 9.38 5.61
C GLU A 36 -11.42 10.72 6.18
N LEU A 37 -12.26 11.46 6.91
CA LEU A 37 -11.84 12.70 7.61
C LEU A 37 -10.92 12.46 8.80
N ALA A 38 -10.95 11.27 9.40
CA ALA A 38 -10.06 10.88 10.50
C ALA A 38 -8.81 10.14 9.99
N HIS A 39 -8.73 9.86 8.69
CA HIS A 39 -7.57 9.24 8.09
C HIS A 39 -6.44 10.27 8.00
N ILE A 40 -5.50 10.19 8.94
CA ILE A 40 -4.12 10.63 8.71
C ILE A 40 -3.52 9.65 7.68
N SER A 41 -4.03 9.66 6.45
CA SER A 41 -3.47 8.89 5.33
C SER A 41 -2.19 9.54 4.80
N GLN A 42 -2.01 10.82 5.12
CA GLN A 42 -0.82 11.58 4.82
C GLN A 42 -0.18 12.01 6.14
N VAL A 43 0.92 11.33 6.49
CA VAL A 43 1.80 11.85 7.53
C VAL A 43 2.58 12.98 6.87
N THR A 44 2.24 14.23 7.20
CA THR A 44 3.07 15.40 6.87
C THR A 44 4.29 15.37 7.75
N THR A 45 5.28 14.58 7.35
CA THR A 45 6.59 14.48 8.00
C THR A 45 7.66 14.58 6.93
N ASP A 46 8.78 15.15 7.32
CA ASP A 46 10.05 15.14 6.60
C ASP A 46 10.74 13.76 6.62
N LEU A 47 10.10 12.72 7.20
CA LEU A 47 10.69 11.38 7.35
C LEU A 47 11.24 10.82 6.03
N TYR A 48 10.49 10.94 4.93
CA TYR A 48 10.94 10.45 3.63
C TYR A 48 12.17 11.22 3.11
N ASP A 49 12.20 12.53 3.31
CA ASP A 49 13.33 13.37 2.94
C ASP A 49 14.57 13.05 3.79
N CYS A 50 14.37 12.88 5.10
CA CYS A 50 15.41 12.47 6.05
C CYS A 50 15.99 11.09 5.70
N ILE A 51 15.14 10.12 5.35
CA ILE A 51 15.57 8.79 4.90
C ILE A 51 16.38 8.90 3.59
N GLY A 52 15.89 9.69 2.63
CA GLY A 52 16.58 9.92 1.37
C GLY A 52 17.97 10.56 1.54
N LEU A 53 18.08 11.53 2.45
CA LEU A 53 19.35 12.16 2.82
C LEU A 53 20.30 11.17 3.51
N GLY A 54 19.78 10.34 4.41
CA GLY A 54 20.55 9.29 5.09
C GLY A 54 21.20 8.33 4.09
N TYR A 55 20.42 7.80 3.14
CA TYR A 55 20.96 6.90 2.12
C TYR A 55 21.95 7.56 1.17
N ARG A 56 21.76 8.85 0.85
CA ARG A 56 22.68 9.60 -0.02
C ARG A 56 24.04 9.83 0.65
N ASN A 57 24.05 10.02 1.96
CA ASN A 57 25.26 10.26 2.77
C ASN A 57 25.94 8.97 3.24
N ASP A 58 25.28 7.82 3.10
CA ASP A 58 25.86 6.52 3.44
C ASP A 58 26.98 6.13 2.47
N ALA A 59 28.09 5.62 3.01
CA ALA A 59 29.28 5.28 2.23
C ALA A 59 29.05 4.08 1.28
N SER A 60 28.16 3.16 1.64
CA SER A 60 27.87 1.95 0.87
C SER A 60 26.70 2.15 -0.10
N LEU A 61 25.64 2.86 0.32
CA LEU A 61 24.41 3.05 -0.44
C LEU A 61 24.41 4.33 -1.28
N GLY A 62 25.19 5.34 -0.90
CA GLY A 62 25.27 6.61 -1.62
C GLY A 62 25.60 6.48 -3.11
N PRO A 63 26.57 5.65 -3.54
CA PRO A 63 26.84 5.41 -4.96
C PRO A 63 25.63 4.81 -5.71
N LEU A 64 24.93 3.86 -5.08
CA LEU A 64 23.76 3.20 -5.66
C LEU A 64 22.59 4.17 -5.82
N VAL A 65 22.33 5.00 -4.80
CA VAL A 65 21.27 6.02 -4.84
C VAL A 65 21.53 7.04 -5.95
N ARG A 66 22.77 7.49 -6.13
CA ARG A 66 23.14 8.42 -7.22
C ARG A 66 22.93 7.79 -8.59
N PHE A 67 23.29 6.52 -8.75
CA PHE A 67 23.09 5.78 -10.00
C PHE A 67 21.60 5.63 -10.34
N LEU A 68 20.78 5.24 -9.38
CA LEU A 68 19.33 5.09 -9.57
C LEU A 68 18.64 6.43 -9.85
N ALA A 69 19.07 7.51 -9.20
CA ALA A 69 18.54 8.85 -9.47
C ALA A 69 18.86 9.32 -10.89
N ALA A 70 20.08 9.07 -11.38
CA ALA A 70 20.48 9.45 -12.74
C ALA A 70 19.72 8.68 -13.84
N GLY A 71 19.26 7.46 -13.57
CA GLY A 71 18.47 6.66 -14.52
C GLY A 71 16.99 7.04 -14.61
N SER A 72 16.47 7.78 -13.62
CA SER A 72 15.05 8.15 -13.55
C SER A 72 14.70 9.40 -14.39
N ASP A 73 15.69 10.17 -14.85
CA ASP A 73 15.52 11.34 -15.73
C ASP A 73 15.33 10.96 -17.21
N VAL A 74 15.50 9.69 -17.57
CA VAL A 74 15.17 9.19 -18.90
C VAL A 74 13.66 8.94 -18.95
N LYS A 75 12.93 10.00 -19.30
CA LYS A 75 11.51 9.97 -19.61
C LYS A 75 11.28 8.96 -20.73
N VAL A 76 10.60 7.86 -20.41
CA VAL A 76 10.13 6.88 -21.40
C VAL A 76 9.07 7.58 -22.24
N GLU A 77 9.41 7.89 -23.49
CA GLU A 77 8.45 8.29 -24.55
C GLU A 77 7.59 7.10 -24.99
#